data_AF-A0A235B833-F1
#
_entry.id   AF-A0A235B833-F1
#
_cell.length_a   1.000
_cell.length_b   1.000
_cell.length_c   1.000
_cell.angle_alpha   90.00
_cell.angle_beta   90.00
_cell.angle_gamma   90.00
#
_symmetry.space_group_name_H-M   'P 1'
#
loop_
_entity.id
_entity.type
_entity.pdbx_description
1 polymer ?
#
loop_
_entity_poly.entity_id
_entity_poly.type
_entity_poly.pdbx_seq_one_letter_code
_entity_poly.pdbx_strand_id
1 'polypeptide(L)'
;MFVFPYEGYNGILPENPFRLRVGGESVTVPIEERKNIRVFNEHSLTAQVVVVHDERFREWYDTYGERAGTVIRGWVLPDWRESGPAVKQMRRELKGGDEQAMPDTPVEGMTTLHRIFTPILFISLLIGALLFLAAGSMLYFQVFAELSRDRKQFFVLKNLGITSREWERLVTWRIRILFFIPLLIAFFLALALLSMVEGISGVSMKGHLPVVFTGYTLLYAAYYRMTKQAYI
;
A
#
# COMPACT_ATOMS: atom_id res chain seq x y z
N MET A 1 -15.83 -14.12 22.64
CA MET A 1 -15.14 -12.88 22.21
C MET A 1 -14.47 -13.09 20.85
N PHE A 2 -14.75 -12.24 19.85
CA PHE A 2 -14.11 -12.31 18.53
C PHE A 2 -12.91 -11.36 18.48
N VAL A 3 -11.79 -11.83 17.94
CA VAL A 3 -10.53 -11.11 17.91
C VAL A 3 -10.04 -10.90 16.47
N PHE A 4 -9.91 -9.63 16.08
CA PHE A 4 -9.36 -9.25 14.77
C PHE A 4 -7.82 -9.15 14.78
N PRO A 5 -7.14 -9.45 13.66
CA PRO A 5 -5.68 -9.45 13.58
C PRO A 5 -4.99 -8.06 13.49
N TYR A 6 -5.72 -6.93 13.41
CA TYR A 6 -5.12 -5.65 12.99
C TYR A 6 -5.73 -4.39 13.61
N GLU A 7 -4.96 -3.61 14.38
CA GLU A 7 -5.37 -2.24 14.73
C GLU A 7 -5.75 -1.43 13.48
N GLY A 8 -6.99 -0.92 13.44
CA GLY A 8 -7.49 -0.11 12.31
C GLY A 8 -8.18 -0.88 11.17
N TYR A 9 -8.27 -2.21 11.23
CA TYR A 9 -9.07 -2.98 10.26
C TYR A 9 -10.57 -2.78 10.47
N ASN A 10 -11.23 -2.24 9.44
CA ASN A 10 -12.68 -2.03 9.38
C ASN A 10 -13.36 -2.92 8.32
N GLY A 11 -12.76 -4.08 7.99
CA GLY A 11 -13.28 -4.98 6.96
C GLY A 11 -14.53 -5.76 7.37
N ILE A 12 -14.89 -6.78 6.56
CA ILE A 12 -16.14 -7.54 6.71
C ILE A 12 -16.17 -8.24 8.06
N LEU A 13 -17.12 -7.80 8.90
CA LEU A 13 -17.33 -8.37 10.23
C LEU A 13 -17.98 -9.76 10.08
N PRO A 14 -17.58 -10.75 10.89
CA PRO A 14 -18.25 -12.03 10.91
C PRO A 14 -19.72 -11.89 11.28
N GLU A 15 -20.58 -12.70 10.66
CA GLU A 15 -21.99 -12.81 11.02
C GLU A 15 -22.13 -13.14 12.52
N ASN A 16 -23.11 -12.53 13.18
CA ASN A 16 -23.51 -12.88 14.54
C ASN A 16 -24.90 -13.53 14.46
N PRO A 17 -25.06 -14.81 14.82
CA PRO A 17 -24.07 -15.66 15.49
C PRO A 17 -23.02 -16.28 14.56
N PHE A 18 -21.81 -16.49 15.09
CA PHE A 18 -20.67 -17.01 14.33
C PHE A 18 -20.77 -18.53 14.20
N ARG A 19 -20.63 -19.04 12.98
CA ARG A 19 -20.66 -20.49 12.70
C ARG A 19 -19.24 -21.05 12.73
N LEU A 20 -19.02 -22.00 13.63
CA LEU A 20 -17.77 -22.73 13.84
C LEU A 20 -17.99 -24.19 13.48
N ARG A 21 -16.92 -24.89 13.11
CA ARG A 21 -16.95 -26.34 12.96
C ARG A 21 -16.09 -26.97 14.04
N VAL A 22 -16.69 -27.77 14.91
CA VAL A 22 -16.01 -28.44 16.03
C VAL A 22 -16.26 -29.94 15.90
N GLY A 23 -15.20 -30.75 15.89
CA GLY A 23 -15.34 -32.21 15.77
C GLY A 23 -16.01 -32.71 14.48
N GLY A 24 -16.17 -31.85 13.47
CA GLY A 24 -16.88 -32.15 12.22
C GLY A 24 -18.31 -31.60 12.14
N GLU A 25 -18.89 -31.15 13.25
CA GLU A 25 -20.24 -30.59 13.37
C GLU A 25 -20.23 -29.07 13.36
N SER A 26 -21.29 -28.45 12.79
CA SER A 26 -21.45 -26.99 12.79
C SER A 26 -22.10 -26.53 14.08
N VAL A 27 -21.38 -25.73 14.87
CA VAL A 27 -21.86 -25.12 16.11
C VAL A 27 -21.92 -23.60 15.93
N THR A 28 -23.00 -23.01 16.42
CA THR A 28 -23.26 -21.58 16.29
C THR A 28 -23.03 -20.90 17.64
N VAL A 29 -22.18 -19.88 17.69
CA VAL A 29 -21.79 -19.20 18.92
C VAL A 29 -22.13 -17.70 18.84
N PRO A 30 -22.90 -17.16 19.80
CA PRO A 30 -23.16 -15.73 19.84
C PRO A 30 -21.87 -14.95 20.15
N ILE A 31 -21.67 -13.83 19.46
CA ILE A 31 -20.54 -12.94 19.72
C ILE A 31 -20.96 -11.90 20.77
N GLU A 32 -20.48 -12.06 21.99
CA GLU A 32 -20.74 -11.10 23.10
C GLU A 32 -19.88 -9.84 23.01
N GLU A 33 -18.59 -10.00 22.70
CA GLU A 33 -17.62 -8.91 22.63
C GLU A 33 -16.73 -9.07 21.40
N ARG A 34 -16.37 -7.94 20.78
CA ARG A 34 -15.45 -7.85 19.66
C ARG A 34 -14.26 -6.99 20.06
N LYS A 35 -13.04 -7.52 19.98
CA LYS A 35 -11.82 -6.73 20.15
C LYS A 35 -10.94 -6.84 18.92
N ASN A 36 -10.20 -5.77 18.68
CA ASN A 36 -9.24 -5.69 17.61
C ASN A 36 -7.83 -5.77 18.17
N ILE A 37 -7.42 -6.97 18.55
CA ILE A 37 -6.14 -7.22 19.23
C ILE A 37 -5.43 -8.40 18.56
N ARG A 38 -4.14 -8.30 18.28
CA ARG A 38 -3.41 -9.41 17.69
C ARG A 38 -3.02 -10.42 18.76
N VAL A 39 -3.70 -11.58 18.79
CA VAL A 39 -3.40 -12.66 19.76
C VAL A 39 -2.36 -13.64 19.23
N PHE A 40 -2.38 -13.92 17.93
CA PHE A 40 -1.40 -14.79 17.25
C PHE A 40 -0.77 -14.06 16.06
N ASN A 41 0.36 -14.59 15.58
CA ASN A 41 0.90 -14.19 14.27
C ASN A 41 -0.12 -14.51 13.17
N GLU A 42 -0.04 -13.77 12.07
CA GLU A 42 -0.97 -13.92 10.97
C GLU A 42 -0.68 -15.20 10.19
N HIS A 43 -1.57 -16.16 10.36
CA HIS A 43 -1.57 -17.41 9.65
C HIS A 43 -2.97 -17.69 9.12
N SER A 44 -3.08 -18.51 8.07
CA SER A 44 -4.39 -18.93 7.52
C SER A 44 -5.29 -19.59 8.57
N LEU A 45 -4.70 -20.18 9.61
CA LEU A 45 -5.39 -20.84 10.72
C LEU A 45 -5.76 -19.89 11.88
N THR A 46 -5.12 -18.71 11.96
CA THR A 46 -5.26 -17.75 13.07
C THR A 46 -5.88 -16.43 12.63
N ALA A 47 -6.27 -16.31 11.36
CA ALA A 47 -6.85 -15.09 10.78
C ALA A 47 -8.18 -14.68 11.43
N GLN A 48 -8.93 -15.64 11.99
CA GLN A 48 -10.18 -15.38 12.72
C GLN A 48 -10.18 -16.19 14.01
N VAL A 49 -10.07 -15.52 15.15
CA VAL A 49 -10.01 -16.19 16.47
C VAL A 49 -11.28 -15.89 17.25
N VAL A 50 -11.97 -16.95 17.66
CA VAL A 50 -13.07 -16.87 18.63
C VAL A 50 -12.58 -17.44 19.94
N VAL A 51 -12.57 -16.58 20.96
CA VAL A 51 -12.33 -16.98 22.34
C VAL A 51 -13.67 -17.39 22.95
N VAL A 52 -13.74 -18.64 23.43
CA VAL A 52 -14.89 -19.22 24.12
C VAL A 52 -14.62 -19.33 25.61
N HIS A 53 -15.66 -19.44 26.43
CA HIS A 53 -15.52 -19.70 27.87
C HIS A 53 -14.94 -21.10 28.12
N ASP A 54 -14.14 -21.21 29.20
CA ASP A 54 -13.46 -22.44 29.59
C ASP A 54 -14.38 -23.65 29.76
N GLU A 55 -15.61 -23.43 30.22
CA GLU A 55 -16.62 -24.49 30.41
C GLU A 55 -17.01 -25.13 29.07
N ARG A 56 -17.31 -24.29 28.06
CA ARG A 56 -17.65 -24.74 26.72
C ARG A 56 -16.45 -25.37 26.00
N PHE A 57 -15.26 -24.84 26.23
CA PHE A 57 -14.03 -25.45 25.72
C PHE A 57 -13.85 -26.87 26.28
N ARG A 58 -14.02 -27.05 27.59
CA ARG A 58 -13.92 -28.37 28.25
C ARG A 58 -14.97 -29.34 27.73
N GLU A 59 -16.23 -28.90 27.60
CA GLU A 59 -17.30 -29.71 27.02
C GLU A 59 -16.96 -30.25 25.63
N TRP A 60 -16.47 -29.38 24.73
CA TRP A 60 -16.06 -29.79 23.39
C TRP A 60 -14.84 -30.70 23.39
N TYR A 61 -13.86 -30.42 24.24
CA TYR A 61 -12.66 -31.24 24.35
C TYR A 61 -12.98 -32.63 24.88
N ASP A 62 -13.83 -32.74 25.90
CA ASP A 62 -14.26 -34.02 26.46
C ASP A 62 -15.11 -34.82 25.44
N THR A 63 -15.91 -34.13 24.62
CA THR A 63 -16.80 -34.76 23.62
C THR A 63 -16.03 -35.25 22.39
N TYR A 64 -15.14 -34.42 21.83
CA TYR A 64 -14.49 -34.70 20.55
C TYR A 64 -13.00 -35.11 20.68
N GLY A 65 -12.40 -34.96 21.87
CA GLY A 65 -11.00 -35.31 22.14
C GLY A 65 -10.02 -34.54 21.24
N GLU A 66 -9.00 -35.24 20.72
CA GLU A 66 -8.04 -34.64 19.76
C GLU A 66 -8.69 -34.19 18.44
N ARG A 67 -9.92 -34.61 18.13
CA ARG A 67 -10.68 -34.10 16.98
C ARG A 67 -11.31 -32.73 17.26
N ALA A 68 -11.27 -32.25 18.50
CA ALA A 68 -11.77 -30.94 18.89
C ALA A 68 -10.85 -29.80 18.40
N GLY A 69 -9.55 -30.05 18.19
CA GLY A 69 -8.65 -29.00 17.73
C GLY A 69 -7.17 -29.34 17.77
N THR A 70 -6.35 -28.33 17.46
CA THR A 70 -4.89 -28.40 17.41
C THR A 70 -4.28 -27.51 18.49
N VAL A 71 -3.18 -27.94 19.10
CA VAL A 71 -2.46 -27.15 20.11
C VAL A 71 -1.47 -26.23 19.42
N ILE A 72 -1.69 -24.91 19.53
CA ILE A 72 -0.75 -23.89 19.06
C ILE A 72 0.09 -23.43 20.25
N ARG A 73 1.43 -23.52 20.13
CA ARG A 73 2.37 -22.98 21.12
C ARG A 73 2.97 -21.69 20.60
N GLY A 74 2.79 -20.61 21.35
CA GLY A 74 3.32 -19.28 21.03
C GLY A 74 4.34 -18.82 22.08
N TRP A 75 5.37 -18.11 21.61
CA TRP A 75 6.35 -17.44 22.47
C TRP A 75 6.38 -15.95 22.14
N VAL A 76 6.44 -15.11 23.17
CA VAL A 76 6.64 -13.66 23.02
C VAL A 76 8.13 -13.37 23.19
N LEU A 77 8.75 -12.90 22.11
CA LEU A 77 10.16 -12.52 22.08
C LEU A 77 10.29 -10.99 22.15
N PRO A 78 10.99 -10.42 23.15
CA PRO A 78 11.20 -8.97 23.24
C PRO A 78 11.88 -8.40 21.98
N ASP A 79 12.95 -9.05 21.52
CA ASP A 79 13.75 -8.63 20.36
C ASP A 79 13.42 -9.47 19.11
N TRP A 80 12.13 -9.65 18.84
CA TRP A 80 11.67 -10.54 17.77
C TRP A 80 12.30 -10.22 16.40
N ARG A 81 12.67 -8.96 16.12
CA ARG A 81 13.30 -8.56 14.84
C ARG A 81 14.65 -9.24 14.59
N GLU A 82 15.36 -9.60 15.66
CA GLU A 82 16.67 -10.28 15.59
C GLU A 82 16.53 -11.81 15.64
N SER A 83 15.32 -12.34 15.81
CA SER A 83 15.07 -13.78 15.94
C SER A 83 15.34 -14.59 14.67
N GLY A 84 15.59 -13.94 13.52
CA GLY A 84 15.76 -14.59 12.22
C GLY A 84 16.73 -15.80 12.20
N PRO A 85 17.94 -15.72 12.78
CA PRO A 85 18.84 -16.87 12.86
C PRO A 85 18.30 -18.00 13.73
N ALA A 86 17.71 -17.68 14.89
CA ALA A 86 17.13 -18.66 15.82
C ALA A 86 15.94 -19.40 15.18
N VAL A 87 15.07 -18.68 14.46
CA VAL A 87 13.94 -19.27 13.72
C VAL A 87 14.42 -20.22 12.61
N LYS A 88 15.46 -19.82 11.86
CA LYS A 88 16.07 -20.70 10.85
C LYS A 88 16.68 -21.95 11.46
N GLN A 89 17.32 -21.82 12.63
CA GLN A 89 17.87 -22.95 13.35
C GLN A 89 16.76 -23.90 13.83
N MET A 90 15.74 -23.36 14.50
CA MET A 90 14.56 -24.10 14.94
C MET A 90 13.91 -24.85 13.76
N ARG A 91 13.73 -24.20 12.62
CA ARG A 91 13.20 -24.83 11.41
C ARG A 91 14.08 -25.96 10.87
N ARG A 92 15.42 -25.86 10.97
CA ARG A 92 16.33 -26.94 10.55
C ARG A 92 16.23 -28.14 11.48
N GLU A 93 16.09 -27.91 12.77
CA GLU A 93 15.95 -28.96 13.79
C GLU A 93 14.57 -29.66 13.70
N LEU A 94 13.51 -28.91 13.38
CA LEU A 94 12.15 -29.44 13.24
C LEU A 94 11.87 -30.19 11.93
N LYS A 95 12.66 -29.95 10.87
CA LYS A 95 12.53 -30.63 9.57
C LYS A 95 12.67 -32.17 9.62
N GLY A 96 13.13 -32.73 10.74
CA GLY A 96 13.31 -34.17 10.92
C GLY A 96 12.10 -34.96 11.43
N GLY A 97 10.97 -34.32 11.78
CA GLY A 97 9.88 -35.04 12.48
C GLY A 97 8.45 -34.65 12.14
N ASP A 98 8.15 -33.41 11.75
CA ASP A 98 6.77 -33.00 11.52
C ASP A 98 6.67 -31.79 10.57
N GLU A 99 6.18 -32.01 9.34
CA GLU A 99 5.96 -30.93 8.35
C GLU A 99 4.92 -29.89 8.84
N GLN A 100 4.10 -30.24 9.83
CA GLN A 100 3.08 -29.35 10.40
C GLN A 100 3.63 -28.37 11.44
N ALA A 101 4.85 -28.59 11.94
CA ALA A 101 5.52 -27.69 12.88
C ALA A 101 6.26 -26.57 12.12
N MET A 102 5.52 -25.69 11.44
CA MET A 102 6.10 -24.49 10.83
C MET A 102 6.16 -23.36 11.86
N PRO A 103 7.36 -22.89 12.27
CA PRO A 103 7.46 -21.71 13.11
C PRO A 103 7.01 -20.49 12.30
N ASP A 104 5.86 -19.92 12.67
CA ASP A 104 5.38 -18.65 12.12
C ASP A 104 5.98 -17.50 12.93
N THR A 105 6.82 -16.68 12.28
CA THR A 105 7.40 -15.49 12.90
C THR A 105 7.25 -14.26 12.02
N PRO A 106 7.03 -13.07 12.61
CA PRO A 106 6.89 -11.85 11.82
C PRO A 106 8.15 -11.48 11.01
N VAL A 107 9.33 -11.98 11.41
CA VAL A 107 10.59 -11.77 10.67
C VAL A 107 10.56 -12.44 9.30
N GLU A 108 10.02 -13.65 9.19
CA GLU A 108 9.96 -14.36 7.91
C GLU A 108 9.04 -13.63 6.93
N GLY A 109 7.87 -13.19 7.38
CA GLY A 109 6.97 -12.35 6.58
C GLY A 109 7.67 -11.07 6.11
N MET A 110 8.32 -10.34 7.02
CA MET A 110 9.05 -9.11 6.71
C MET A 110 10.19 -9.34 5.70
N THR A 111 10.98 -10.41 5.87
CA THR A 111 12.08 -10.73 4.95
C THR A 111 11.58 -11.15 3.57
N THR A 112 10.44 -11.85 3.50
CA THR A 112 9.79 -12.21 2.25
C THR A 112 9.27 -10.96 1.52
N LEU A 113 8.61 -10.05 2.24
CA LEU A 113 8.19 -8.76 1.72
C LEU A 113 9.39 -7.97 1.17
N HIS A 114 10.48 -7.83 1.93
CA HIS A 114 11.68 -7.14 1.44
C HIS A 114 12.26 -7.79 0.17
N ARG A 115 12.33 -9.12 0.10
CA ARG A 115 12.83 -9.82 -1.10
C ARG A 115 12.01 -9.54 -2.34
N ILE A 116 10.70 -9.40 -2.21
CA ILE A 116 9.79 -9.17 -3.34
C ILE A 116 9.74 -7.68 -3.69
N PHE A 117 9.55 -6.81 -2.68
CA PHE A 117 9.32 -5.38 -2.90
C PHE A 117 10.60 -4.59 -3.16
N THR A 118 11.75 -4.94 -2.58
CA THR A 118 12.99 -4.17 -2.81
C THR A 118 13.37 -4.12 -4.30
N PRO A 119 13.44 -5.24 -5.05
CA PRO A 119 13.72 -5.20 -6.48
C PRO A 119 12.65 -4.47 -7.28
N ILE A 120 11.37 -4.67 -6.97
CA ILE A 120 10.25 -4.02 -7.67
C ILE A 120 10.31 -2.50 -7.48
N LEU A 121 10.55 -2.02 -6.27
CA LEU A 121 10.69 -0.59 -5.98
C LEU A 121 11.90 0.01 -6.70
N PHE A 122 13.03 -0.71 -6.72
CA PHE A 122 14.22 -0.26 -7.45
C PHE A 122 13.96 -0.13 -8.96
N ILE A 123 13.37 -1.16 -9.58
CA ILE A 123 13.03 -1.17 -11.00
C ILE A 123 12.00 -0.08 -11.31
N SER A 124 10.96 0.06 -10.48
CA SER A 124 9.92 1.07 -10.67
C SER A 124 10.48 2.49 -10.58
N LEU A 125 11.38 2.75 -9.63
CA LEU A 125 12.06 4.03 -9.49
C LEU A 125 12.93 4.33 -10.73
N LEU A 126 13.68 3.34 -11.22
CA LEU A 126 14.56 3.49 -12.37
C LEU A 126 13.77 3.71 -13.66
N ILE A 127 12.72 2.91 -13.90
CA ILE A 127 11.80 3.10 -15.04
C ILE A 127 11.13 4.47 -14.95
N GLY A 128 10.65 4.85 -13.76
CA GLY A 128 10.07 6.17 -13.52
C GLY A 128 11.03 7.30 -13.85
N ALA A 129 12.29 7.20 -13.43
CA ALA A 129 13.33 8.19 -13.74
C ALA A 129 13.66 8.25 -15.24
N LEU A 130 13.75 7.10 -15.91
CA LEU A 130 13.99 7.03 -17.37
C LEU A 130 12.83 7.64 -18.17
N LEU A 131 11.58 7.31 -17.81
CA LEU A 131 10.40 7.90 -18.41
C LEU A 131 10.32 9.40 -18.15
N PHE A 132 10.69 9.85 -16.94
CA PHE A 132 10.76 11.27 -16.62
C PHE A 132 11.81 11.99 -17.46
N LEU A 133 13.00 11.43 -17.64
CA LEU A 133 14.04 11.95 -18.52
C LEU A 133 13.58 11.99 -19.99
N ALA A 134 12.92 10.94 -20.46
CA ALA A 134 12.39 10.86 -21.82
C ALA A 134 11.28 11.89 -22.07
N ALA A 135 10.30 11.99 -21.17
CA ALA A 135 9.26 13.02 -21.22
C ALA A 135 9.86 14.42 -21.13
N GLY A 136 10.89 14.59 -20.29
CA GLY A 136 11.62 15.84 -20.16
C GLY A 136 12.31 16.27 -21.45
N SER A 137 13.01 15.34 -22.09
CA SER A 137 13.66 15.53 -23.39
C SER A 137 12.65 15.82 -24.51
N MET A 138 11.54 15.08 -24.55
CA MET A 138 10.47 15.30 -25.52
C MET A 138 9.87 16.70 -25.38
N LEU A 139 9.63 17.15 -24.15
CA LEU A 139 9.12 18.50 -23.91
C LEU A 139 10.13 19.56 -24.35
N TYR A 140 11.42 19.38 -24.06
CA TYR A 140 12.47 20.29 -24.50
C TYR A 140 12.48 20.43 -26.03
N PHE A 141 12.42 19.31 -26.76
CA PHE A 141 12.37 19.36 -28.23
C PHE A 141 11.08 20.00 -28.75
N GLN A 142 9.94 19.72 -28.13
CA GLN A 142 8.67 20.32 -28.51
C GLN A 142 8.71 21.84 -28.32
N VAL A 143 9.21 22.31 -27.17
CA VAL A 143 9.42 23.73 -26.88
C VAL A 143 10.33 24.38 -27.93
N PHE A 144 11.48 23.77 -28.23
CA PHE A 144 12.43 24.31 -29.20
C PHE A 144 11.85 24.36 -30.62
N ALA A 145 11.12 23.33 -31.04
CA ALA A 145 10.46 23.29 -32.34
C ALA A 145 9.35 24.35 -32.45
N GLU A 146 8.52 24.51 -31.42
CA GLU A 146 7.43 25.48 -31.36
C GLU A 146 7.95 26.93 -31.32
N LEU A 147 9.12 27.19 -30.72
CA LEU A 147 9.71 28.53 -30.57
C LEU A 147 9.84 29.30 -31.90
N SER A 148 10.20 28.60 -32.97
CA SER A 148 10.37 29.20 -34.30
C SER A 148 9.04 29.67 -34.91
N ARG A 149 7.95 28.93 -34.67
CA ARG A 149 6.60 29.24 -35.11
C ARG A 149 5.98 30.34 -34.24
N ASP A 150 6.18 30.25 -32.94
CA ASP A 150 5.70 31.24 -31.96
C ASP A 150 6.33 32.62 -32.21
N ARG A 151 7.61 32.69 -32.58
CA ARG A 151 8.25 33.96 -33.00
C ARG A 151 7.56 34.59 -34.20
N LYS A 152 7.18 33.81 -35.22
CA LYS A 152 6.47 34.34 -36.41
C LYS A 152 5.09 34.87 -36.04
N GLN A 153 4.33 34.13 -35.21
CA GLN A 153 3.04 34.60 -34.70
C GLN A 153 3.18 35.87 -33.86
N PHE A 154 4.20 35.94 -33.00
CA PHE A 154 4.49 37.12 -32.21
C PHE A 154 4.71 38.36 -33.09
N PHE A 155 5.47 38.26 -34.18
CA PHE A 155 5.67 39.38 -35.10
C PHE A 155 4.37 39.85 -35.77
N VAL A 156 3.48 38.93 -36.17
CA VAL A 156 2.18 39.28 -36.76
C VAL A 156 1.27 39.96 -35.73
N LEU A 157 1.19 39.42 -34.51
CA LEU A 157 0.37 39.99 -33.42
C LEU A 157 0.91 41.32 -32.90
N LYS A 158 2.24 41.48 -32.90
CA LYS A 158 2.88 42.77 -32.59
C LYS A 158 2.49 43.85 -33.59
N ASN A 159 2.38 43.50 -34.87
CA ASN A 159 1.89 44.42 -35.92
C ASN A 159 0.40 44.77 -35.75
N LEU A 160 -0.36 43.98 -34.97
CA LEU A 160 -1.75 44.24 -34.60
C LEU A 160 -1.89 44.99 -33.25
N GLY A 161 -0.78 45.41 -32.63
CA GLY A 161 -0.77 46.21 -31.41
C GLY A 161 -0.67 45.42 -30.10
N ILE A 162 -0.47 44.10 -30.14
CA ILE A 162 -0.21 43.33 -28.92
C ILE A 162 1.16 43.71 -28.33
N THR A 163 1.17 43.94 -27.03
CA THR A 163 2.40 44.23 -26.29
C THR A 163 3.14 42.95 -25.92
N SER A 164 4.47 43.01 -25.79
CA SER A 164 5.30 41.86 -25.37
C SER A 164 4.83 41.25 -24.03
N ARG A 165 4.32 42.07 -23.12
CA ARG A 165 3.82 41.62 -21.81
C ARG A 165 2.54 40.77 -21.91
N GLU A 166 1.63 41.12 -22.83
CA GLU A 166 0.41 40.35 -23.06
C GLU A 166 0.73 39.00 -23.69
N TRP A 167 1.69 38.98 -24.62
CA TRP A 167 2.18 37.74 -25.23
C TRP A 167 2.81 36.79 -24.20
N GLU A 168 3.74 37.28 -23.37
CA GLU A 168 4.37 36.48 -22.31
C GLU A 168 3.34 35.91 -21.32
N ARG A 169 2.29 36.70 -21.00
CA ARG A 169 1.21 36.26 -20.11
C ARG A 169 0.40 35.13 -20.73
N LEU A 170 0.08 35.20 -22.03
CA LEU A 170 -0.65 34.15 -22.74
C LEU A 170 0.16 32.85 -22.84
N VAL A 171 1.44 32.95 -23.22
CA VAL A 171 2.35 31.80 -23.30
C VAL A 171 2.53 31.16 -21.93
N THR A 172 2.73 31.95 -20.88
CA THR A 172 2.85 31.45 -19.51
C THR A 172 1.58 30.71 -19.06
N TRP A 173 0.40 31.21 -19.42
CA TRP A 173 -0.86 30.55 -19.11
C TRP A 173 -1.03 29.22 -19.85
N ARG A 174 -0.71 29.17 -21.15
CA ARG A 174 -0.74 27.92 -21.93
C ARG A 174 0.19 26.87 -21.33
N ILE A 175 1.43 27.25 -21.01
CA ILE A 175 2.40 26.36 -20.38
C ILE A 175 1.89 25.89 -19.01
N ARG A 176 1.32 26.77 -18.19
CA ARG A 176 0.72 26.37 -16.90
C ARG A 176 -0.36 25.31 -17.06
N ILE A 177 -1.29 25.50 -17.98
CA ILE A 177 -2.38 24.54 -18.22
C ILE A 177 -1.83 23.17 -18.62
N LEU A 178 -0.82 23.15 -19.51
CA LEU A 178 -0.12 21.93 -19.94
C LEU A 178 0.53 21.15 -18.78
N PHE A 179 0.98 21.84 -17.74
CA PHE A 179 1.64 21.21 -16.59
C PHE A 179 0.68 20.82 -15.45
N PHE A 180 -0.25 21.70 -15.10
CA PHE A 180 -1.10 21.53 -13.93
C PHE A 180 -2.30 20.60 -14.19
N ILE A 181 -2.81 20.53 -15.43
CA ILE A 181 -3.93 19.61 -15.74
C ILE A 181 -3.51 18.14 -15.52
N PRO A 182 -2.39 17.64 -16.10
CA PRO A 182 -1.96 16.27 -15.87
C PRO A 182 -1.70 15.95 -14.39
N LEU A 183 -1.18 16.93 -13.63
CA LEU A 183 -0.94 16.81 -12.19
C LEU A 183 -2.25 16.58 -11.41
N LEU A 184 -3.30 17.35 -11.73
CA LEU A 184 -4.61 17.17 -11.09
C LEU A 184 -5.23 15.81 -11.44
N ILE A 185 -5.15 15.40 -12.71
CA ILE A 185 -5.65 14.09 -13.14
C ILE A 185 -4.91 12.97 -12.40
N ALA A 186 -3.59 13.05 -12.29
CA ALA A 186 -2.79 12.08 -11.56
C ALA A 186 -3.17 12.01 -10.07
N PHE A 187 -3.45 13.16 -9.43
CA PHE A 187 -3.91 13.22 -8.05
C PHE A 187 -5.26 12.51 -7.84
N PHE A 188 -6.25 12.79 -8.68
CA PHE A 188 -7.56 12.14 -8.59
C PHE A 188 -7.48 10.64 -8.88
N LEU A 189 -6.65 10.23 -9.84
CA LEU A 189 -6.42 8.82 -10.12
C LEU A 189 -5.76 8.10 -8.93
N ALA A 190 -4.76 8.72 -8.30
CA ALA A 190 -4.13 8.17 -7.10
C ALA A 190 -5.10 8.06 -5.92
N LEU A 191 -5.95 9.07 -5.72
CA LEU A 191 -7.04 9.03 -4.71
C LEU A 191 -8.02 7.88 -4.95
N ALA A 192 -8.44 7.68 -6.20
CA ALA A 192 -9.36 6.62 -6.58
C ALA A 192 -8.73 5.25 -6.34
N LEU A 193 -7.46 5.06 -6.76
CA LEU A 193 -6.74 3.81 -6.55
C LEU A 193 -6.55 3.50 -5.06
N LEU A 194 -6.15 4.49 -4.24
CA LEU A 194 -6.05 4.30 -2.80
C LEU A 194 -7.39 3.89 -2.20
N SER A 195 -8.48 4.56 -2.57
CA SER A 195 -9.81 4.24 -2.05
C SER A 195 -10.24 2.82 -2.40
N MET A 196 -9.87 2.33 -3.60
CA MET A 196 -10.11 0.95 -4.02
C MET A 196 -9.28 -0.04 -3.20
N VAL A 197 -7.99 0.25 -2.97
CA VAL A 197 -7.11 -0.61 -2.14
C VAL A 197 -7.55 -0.63 -0.68
N GLU A 198 -7.97 0.50 -0.11
CA GLU A 198 -8.54 0.57 1.24
C GLU A 198 -9.80 -0.28 1.34
N GLY A 199 -10.68 -0.25 0.33
CA GLY A 199 -11.89 -1.07 0.30
C GLY A 199 -11.61 -2.58 0.28
N ILE A 200 -10.52 -3.02 -0.37
CA ILE A 200 -10.12 -4.43 -0.44
C ILE A 200 -9.37 -4.87 0.82
N SER A 201 -8.45 -4.05 1.30
CA SER A 201 -7.54 -4.40 2.42
C SER A 201 -8.13 -4.13 3.80
N GLY A 202 -9.13 -3.25 3.91
CA GLY A 202 -9.70 -2.81 5.19
C GLY A 202 -8.77 -1.91 6.01
N VAL A 203 -7.59 -1.55 5.47
CA VAL A 203 -6.58 -0.70 6.12
C VAL A 203 -6.59 0.68 5.47
N SER A 204 -6.72 1.75 6.27
CA SER A 204 -6.64 3.11 5.73
C SER A 204 -5.19 3.53 5.49
N MET A 205 -4.92 3.99 4.26
CA MET A 205 -3.61 4.46 3.78
C MET A 205 -3.64 5.93 3.35
N LYS A 206 -4.80 6.60 3.39
CA LYS A 206 -4.98 8.01 3.04
C LYS A 206 -4.03 8.96 3.78
N GLY A 207 -3.62 8.63 5.00
CA GLY A 207 -2.68 9.44 5.79
C GLY A 207 -1.31 9.65 5.13
N HIS A 208 -0.89 8.77 4.22
CA HIS A 208 0.41 8.86 3.54
C HIS A 208 0.35 9.65 2.22
N LEU A 209 -0.85 9.84 1.66
CA LEU A 209 -1.04 10.53 0.38
C LEU A 209 -0.53 11.98 0.38
N PRO A 210 -0.73 12.82 1.42
CA PRO A 210 -0.25 14.20 1.42
C PRO A 210 1.28 14.29 1.30
N VAL A 211 2.02 13.36 1.92
CA VAL A 211 3.49 13.35 1.91
C VAL A 211 4.00 13.08 0.49
N VAL A 212 3.47 12.02 -0.15
CA VAL A 212 3.85 11.64 -1.53
C VAL A 212 3.46 12.75 -2.51
N PHE A 213 2.25 13.28 -2.39
CA PHE A 213 1.76 14.34 -3.27
C PHE A 213 2.56 15.63 -3.15
N THR A 214 2.98 15.99 -1.93
CA THR A 214 3.86 17.15 -1.69
C THR A 214 5.20 16.96 -2.39
N GLY A 215 5.84 15.80 -2.24
CA GLY A 215 7.11 15.50 -2.93
C GLY A 215 6.98 15.60 -4.45
N TYR A 216 5.93 15.01 -5.02
CA TYR A 216 5.69 15.06 -6.46
C TYR A 216 5.41 16.49 -6.96
N THR A 217 4.64 17.27 -6.20
CA THR A 217 4.33 18.67 -6.51
C THR A 217 5.59 19.54 -6.49
N LEU A 218 6.52 19.31 -5.55
CA LEU A 218 7.80 20.02 -5.49
C LEU A 218 8.67 19.72 -6.72
N LEU A 219 8.75 18.46 -7.14
CA LEU A 219 9.46 18.06 -8.35
C LEU A 219 8.83 18.70 -9.60
N TYR A 220 7.51 18.66 -9.71
CA TYR A 220 6.78 19.30 -10.82
C TYR A 220 6.96 20.82 -10.84
N ALA A 221 6.96 21.48 -9.67
CA ALA A 221 7.18 22.91 -9.56
C ALA A 221 8.62 23.30 -9.97
N ALA A 222 9.62 22.49 -9.60
CA ALA A 222 11.00 22.68 -10.05
C ALA A 222 11.10 22.55 -11.57
N TYR A 223 10.49 21.50 -12.14
CA TYR A 223 10.49 21.27 -13.57
C TYR A 223 9.77 22.40 -14.35
N TYR A 224 8.61 22.85 -13.87
CA TYR A 224 7.90 24.02 -14.43
C TYR A 224 8.78 25.28 -14.44
N ARG A 225 9.55 25.53 -13.37
CA ARG A 225 10.47 26.69 -13.32
C ARG A 225 11.56 26.58 -14.38
N MET A 226 12.16 25.40 -14.55
CA MET A 226 13.18 25.18 -15.58
C MET A 226 12.61 25.39 -16.99
N THR A 227 11.44 24.82 -17.29
CA THR A 227 10.80 25.01 -18.61
C THR A 227 10.42 26.46 -18.86
N LYS A 228 9.88 27.16 -17.84
CA LYS A 228 9.55 28.58 -17.96
C LYS A 228 10.79 29.43 -18.27
N GLN A 229 11.91 29.17 -17.60
CA GLN A 229 13.17 29.87 -17.86
C GLN A 229 13.77 29.59 -19.23
N ALA A 230 13.50 28.41 -19.80
CA ALA A 230 13.96 28.07 -21.15
C ALA A 230 13.12 28.71 -22.27
N TYR A 231 11.86 29.09 -22.00
CA TYR A 231 10.92 29.64 -23.00
C TYR A 231 10.90 31.17 -23.07
N ILE A 232 11.23 31.84 -21.96
CA ILE A 232 11.33 33.31 -21.86
C ILE A 232 12.76 33.73 -22.21
#